data_AF-A0A803MMF5-F1
#
_entry.id   AF-A0A803MMF5-F1
#
_cell.length_a   1.000
_cell.length_b   1.000
_cell.length_c   1.000
_cell.angle_alpha   90.00
_cell.angle_beta   90.00
_cell.angle_gamma   90.00
#
_symmetry.space_group_name_H-M   'P 1'
#
loop_
_entity.id
_entity.type
_entity.pdbx_description
1 polymer ?
#
loop_
_entity_poly.entity_id
_entity_poly.type
_entity_poly.pdbx_seq_one_letter_code
_entity_poly.pdbx_strand_id
1 'polypeptide(L)'
;MWFFDSGASNHMCGRKEFFIDLDEKIQGNVSLGDSSKLQVEGFIVHMEGDNLQLKDNSGRIIAQLKMAKNRMFPLQLNTKVQKCFYGVMENESWKWHKRFGHLHFNGLILLQSKNMVHGLPTIEDLKQVCEICTIGKQARLPFQKGLSWRAKAPLELVQIDVENFVSSFRPDIMEAVYAWAKGSKFYEIMEITQVFEGSLIRAIRRLEEVLQQLILAAKSIGEIELESKFEDAVSMIKRDIVFAASLYL
;
A
#
# COMPACT_ATOMS: atom_id res chain seq x y z
N MET A 1 -14.89 2.91 11.19
CA MET A 1 -15.68 3.34 10.03
C MET A 1 -15.03 2.74 8.79
N TRP A 2 -15.75 1.94 8.02
CA TRP A 2 -15.24 1.32 6.78
C TRP A 2 -15.77 2.12 5.58
N PHE A 3 -14.97 2.27 4.53
CA PHE A 3 -15.36 2.97 3.31
C PHE A 3 -15.28 2.02 2.13
N PHE A 4 -16.38 1.90 1.39
CA PHE A 4 -16.35 1.23 0.08
C PHE A 4 -16.16 2.28 -1.01
N ASP A 5 -15.15 2.04 -1.83
CA ASP A 5 -14.90 2.81 -3.05
C ASP A 5 -15.70 2.21 -4.22
N SER A 6 -16.35 3.08 -4.98
CA SER A 6 -17.08 2.76 -6.21
C SER A 6 -16.18 2.31 -7.36
N GLY A 7 -14.88 2.64 -7.32
CA GLY A 7 -13.90 2.25 -8.34
C GLY A 7 -13.32 0.84 -8.17
N ALA A 8 -13.66 0.13 -7.10
CA ALA A 8 -13.14 -1.21 -6.82
C ALA A 8 -14.21 -2.27 -7.11
N SER A 9 -13.90 -3.21 -8.00
CA SER A 9 -14.79 -4.33 -8.31
C SER A 9 -14.92 -5.31 -7.13
N ASN A 10 -13.89 -5.41 -6.27
CA ASN A 10 -13.86 -6.26 -5.09
C ASN A 10 -13.08 -5.57 -3.95
N HIS A 11 -13.56 -5.71 -2.71
CA HIS A 11 -12.85 -5.28 -1.49
C HIS A 11 -12.43 -6.52 -0.70
N MET A 12 -11.13 -6.67 -0.43
CA MET A 12 -10.56 -7.90 0.16
C MET A 12 -9.81 -7.62 1.47
N CYS A 13 -9.89 -8.55 2.41
CA CYS A 13 -9.11 -8.53 3.65
C CYS A 13 -8.47 -9.91 3.86
N GLY A 14 -7.15 -9.96 4.05
CA GLY A 14 -6.39 -11.22 4.22
C GLY A 14 -6.46 -11.84 5.62
N ARG A 15 -7.25 -11.29 6.54
CA ARG A 15 -7.34 -11.72 7.95
C ARG A 15 -8.78 -12.00 8.33
N LYS A 16 -9.15 -13.28 8.32
CA LYS A 16 -10.51 -13.77 8.59
C LYS A 16 -10.99 -13.41 10.00
N GLU A 17 -10.07 -13.34 10.96
CA GLU A 17 -10.32 -12.99 12.36
C GLU A 17 -10.77 -11.54 12.59
N PHE A 18 -10.74 -10.70 11.55
CA PHE A 18 -11.25 -9.33 11.63
C PHE A 18 -12.77 -9.24 11.43
N PHE A 19 -13.40 -10.32 10.98
CA PHE A 19 -14.84 -10.38 10.79
C PHE A 19 -15.51 -11.00 12.02
N ILE A 20 -16.53 -10.31 12.55
CA ILE A 20 -17.37 -10.84 13.64
C ILE A 20 -18.31 -11.92 13.11
N ASP A 21 -18.76 -11.75 11.88
CA ASP A 21 -19.60 -12.69 11.14
C ASP A 21 -19.15 -12.67 9.68
N LEU A 22 -18.97 -13.86 9.10
CA LEU A 22 -18.50 -14.06 7.74
C LEU A 22 -19.22 -15.27 7.15
N ASP A 23 -19.95 -15.07 6.06
CA ASP A 23 -20.64 -16.17 5.37
C ASP A 23 -19.65 -16.95 4.48
N GLU A 24 -19.08 -18.00 5.05
CA GLU A 24 -18.11 -18.89 4.37
C GLU A 24 -18.73 -19.70 3.22
N LYS A 25 -20.06 -19.72 3.11
CA LYS A 25 -20.76 -20.45 2.03
C LYS A 25 -20.69 -19.71 0.71
N ILE A 26 -20.50 -18.39 0.75
CA ILE A 26 -20.30 -17.59 -0.45
C ILE A 26 -18.83 -17.69 -0.82
N GLN A 27 -18.55 -18.43 -1.89
CA GLN A 27 -17.21 -18.59 -2.41
C GLN A 27 -17.11 -17.96 -3.80
N GLY A 28 -16.03 -17.21 -4.00
CA GLY A 28 -15.67 -16.62 -5.28
C GLY A 28 -14.21 -16.92 -5.60
N ASN A 29 -13.80 -16.58 -6.82
CA ASN A 29 -12.41 -16.59 -7.22
C ASN A 29 -12.02 -15.20 -7.69
N VAL A 30 -10.88 -14.70 -7.21
CA VAL A 30 -10.28 -13.46 -7.68
C VAL A 30 -9.00 -13.81 -8.44
N SER A 31 -8.87 -13.29 -9.66
CA SER A 31 -7.63 -13.40 -10.43
C SER A 31 -6.61 -12.38 -9.94
N LEU A 32 -5.41 -12.86 -9.65
CA LEU A 32 -4.26 -12.04 -9.28
C LEU A 32 -3.47 -11.62 -10.54
N GLY A 33 -2.57 -10.65 -10.40
CA GLY A 33 -1.77 -10.12 -11.52
C GLY A 33 -0.80 -11.13 -12.14
N ASP A 34 -0.55 -12.26 -11.48
CA ASP A 34 0.22 -13.40 -11.99
C ASP A 34 -0.67 -14.47 -12.68
N SER A 35 -1.94 -14.13 -12.96
CA SER A 35 -2.97 -15.04 -13.49
C SER A 35 -3.36 -16.20 -12.58
N SER A 36 -2.81 -16.28 -11.36
CA SER A 36 -3.27 -17.24 -10.36
C SER A 36 -4.66 -16.84 -9.85
N LYS A 37 -5.41 -17.82 -9.34
CA LYS A 37 -6.73 -17.60 -8.76
C LYS A 37 -6.67 -17.84 -7.27
N LEU A 38 -7.15 -16.86 -6.50
CA LEU A 38 -7.33 -16.98 -5.06
C LEU A 38 -8.81 -17.21 -4.76
N GLN A 39 -9.09 -18.23 -3.96
CA GLN A 39 -10.44 -18.46 -3.43
C GLN A 39 -10.73 -17.40 -2.37
N VAL A 40 -11.88 -16.74 -2.48
CA VAL A 40 -12.33 -15.72 -1.55
C VAL A 40 -13.69 -16.11 -0.97
N GLU A 41 -13.91 -15.73 0.28
CA GLU A 41 -15.16 -15.93 1.01
C GLU A 41 -15.71 -14.56 1.44
N GLY A 42 -17.02 -14.33 1.40
CA GLY A 42 -17.57 -13.04 1.85
C GLY A 42 -18.98 -12.70 1.39
N PHE A 43 -19.39 -11.44 1.54
CA PHE A 43 -20.74 -10.98 1.22
C PHE A 43 -20.86 -10.42 -0.20
N ILE A 44 -22.04 -10.53 -0.81
CA ILE A 44 -22.30 -9.96 -2.13
C ILE A 44 -22.58 -8.47 -1.99
N VAL A 45 -21.82 -7.66 -2.73
CA VAL A 45 -22.00 -6.21 -2.80
C VAL A 45 -22.72 -5.86 -4.11
N HIS A 46 -23.89 -5.24 -4.01
CA HIS A 46 -24.63 -4.71 -5.16
C HIS A 46 -24.61 -3.18 -5.11
N MET A 47 -24.07 -2.54 -6.14
CA MET A 47 -24.06 -1.08 -6.26
C MET A 47 -24.92 -0.65 -7.44
N GLU A 48 -25.84 0.27 -7.22
CA GLU A 48 -26.71 0.84 -8.25
C GLU A 48 -26.85 2.35 -8.01
N GLY A 49 -26.29 3.14 -8.93
CA GLY A 49 -26.21 4.59 -8.81
C GLY A 49 -25.51 5.01 -7.52
N ASP A 50 -26.24 5.72 -6.67
CA ASP A 50 -25.80 6.23 -5.36
C ASP A 50 -26.19 5.33 -4.18
N ASN A 51 -26.69 4.11 -4.45
CA ASN A 51 -27.03 3.10 -3.45
C ASN A 51 -26.07 1.89 -3.48
N LEU A 52 -25.67 1.43 -2.29
CA LEU A 52 -24.96 0.17 -2.10
C LEU A 52 -25.77 -0.74 -1.16
N GLN A 53 -25.98 -1.99 -1.55
CA GLN A 53 -26.62 -3.03 -0.75
C GLN A 53 -25.64 -4.18 -0.51
N LEU A 54 -25.43 -4.52 0.76
CA LEU A 54 -24.76 -5.75 1.19
C LEU A 54 -25.84 -6.81 1.40
N LYS A 55 -25.72 -7.96 0.73
CA LYS A 55 -26.68 -9.06 0.83
C LYS A 55 -26.01 -10.33 1.32
N ASP A 56 -26.76 -11.11 2.11
CA ASP A 56 -26.40 -12.49 2.45
C ASP A 56 -26.76 -13.46 1.30
N ASN A 57 -26.39 -14.73 1.44
CA ASN A 57 -26.67 -15.77 0.45
C ASN A 57 -28.17 -16.05 0.24
N SER A 58 -29.02 -15.66 1.20
CA SER A 58 -30.48 -15.77 1.06
C SER A 58 -31.11 -14.55 0.37
N GLY A 59 -30.29 -13.57 -0.05
CA GLY A 59 -30.72 -12.32 -0.65
C GLY A 59 -31.23 -11.29 0.36
N ARG A 60 -31.12 -11.55 1.67
CA ARG A 60 -31.48 -10.57 2.70
C ARG A 60 -30.46 -9.45 2.73
N ILE A 61 -30.95 -8.22 2.83
CA ILE A 61 -30.11 -7.03 2.91
C ILE A 61 -29.55 -6.93 4.32
N ILE A 62 -28.23 -7.04 4.45
CA ILE A 62 -27.46 -6.90 5.69
C ILE A 62 -27.24 -5.41 5.99
N ALA A 63 -26.94 -4.63 4.96
CA ALA A 63 -26.76 -3.19 5.10
C ALA A 63 -27.08 -2.47 3.79
N GLN A 64 -27.61 -1.26 3.92
CA GLN A 64 -27.88 -0.37 2.79
C GLN A 64 -27.23 0.98 3.06
N LEU A 65 -26.41 1.45 2.11
CA LEU A 65 -25.61 2.65 2.22
C LEU A 65 -25.93 3.60 1.08
N LYS A 66 -25.94 4.89 1.39
CA LYS A 66 -26.00 5.97 0.39
C LYS A 66 -24.60 6.54 0.18
N MET A 67 -24.28 6.88 -1.06
CA MET A 67 -23.03 7.52 -1.42
C MET A 67 -22.93 8.89 -0.74
N ALA A 68 -21.83 9.14 -0.04
CA ALA A 68 -21.54 10.43 0.58
C ALA A 68 -20.97 11.42 -0.44
N LYS A 69 -20.87 12.71 -0.08
CA LYS A 69 -20.37 13.79 -0.96
C LYS A 69 -18.96 13.52 -1.52
N ASN A 70 -18.15 12.73 -0.81
CA ASN A 70 -16.82 12.29 -1.22
C ASN A 70 -16.83 11.03 -2.12
N ARG A 71 -17.98 10.65 -2.68
CA ARG A 71 -18.18 9.49 -3.57
C ARG A 71 -17.82 8.13 -2.94
N MET A 72 -17.75 8.06 -1.62
CA MET A 72 -17.57 6.80 -0.88
C MET A 72 -18.87 6.37 -0.21
N PHE A 73 -19.01 5.08 0.07
CA PHE A 73 -20.12 4.54 0.86
C PHE A 73 -19.62 4.27 2.30
N PRO A 74 -19.94 5.15 3.27
CA PRO A 74 -19.48 5.00 4.64
C PRO A 74 -20.32 3.94 5.37
N LEU A 75 -19.72 2.79 5.66
CA LEU A 75 -20.33 1.77 6.51
C LEU A 75 -19.99 2.06 7.97
N GLN A 76 -21.02 2.46 8.73
CA GLN A 76 -20.95 2.58 10.18
C GLN A 76 -21.29 1.23 10.82
N LEU A 77 -20.26 0.48 11.18
CA LEU A 77 -20.42 -0.73 11.97
C LEU A 77 -20.58 -0.34 13.44
N ASN A 78 -21.77 -0.51 14.01
CA ASN A 78 -22.00 -0.41 15.45
C ASN A 78 -21.52 -1.69 16.13
N THR A 79 -20.21 -1.84 16.27
CA THR A 79 -19.63 -2.93 17.06
C THR A 79 -19.80 -2.60 18.53
N LYS A 80 -20.58 -3.41 19.26
CA LYS A 80 -20.74 -3.31 20.74
C LYS A 80 -19.40 -3.43 21.50
N VAL A 81 -18.35 -3.88 20.83
CA VAL A 81 -17.00 -3.97 21.37
C VAL A 81 -16.08 -3.09 20.53
N GLN A 82 -15.65 -1.95 21.08
CA GLN A 82 -14.51 -1.22 20.52
C GLN A 82 -13.25 -2.06 20.74
N LYS A 83 -12.89 -2.89 19.77
CA LYS A 83 -11.49 -3.23 19.55
C LYS A 83 -10.91 -2.16 18.63
N CYS A 84 -10.61 -1.00 19.19
CA CYS A 84 -9.57 -0.16 18.61
C CYS A 84 -8.29 -1.00 18.44
N PHE A 85 -7.34 -0.57 17.61
CA PHE A 85 -6.02 -1.21 17.43
C PHE A 85 -5.14 -1.22 18.71
N TYR A 86 -5.74 -1.41 19.89
CA TYR A 86 -5.05 -1.94 21.04
C TYR A 86 -4.80 -3.41 20.76
N GLY A 87 -3.57 -3.74 20.36
CA GLY A 87 -3.12 -5.13 20.46
C GLY A 87 -3.35 -5.55 21.90
N VAL A 88 -4.33 -6.44 22.13
CA VAL A 88 -4.44 -7.17 23.39
C VAL A 88 -3.16 -7.99 23.47
N MET A 89 -2.17 -7.41 24.13
CA MET A 89 -0.88 -8.01 24.39
C MET A 89 -0.97 -8.48 25.83
N GLU A 90 -1.29 -9.74 26.03
CA GLU A 90 -1.60 -10.29 27.36
C GLU A 90 -0.37 -10.33 28.29
N ASN A 91 0.84 -10.23 27.77
CA ASN A 91 2.07 -10.40 28.55
C ASN A 91 3.09 -9.28 28.27
N GLU A 92 3.62 -8.67 29.34
CA GLU A 92 4.64 -7.60 29.28
C GLU A 92 5.91 -8.07 28.55
N SER A 93 6.29 -9.34 28.68
CA SER A 93 7.44 -9.93 27.98
C SER A 93 7.32 -9.75 26.45
N TRP A 94 6.15 -10.05 25.89
CA TRP A 94 5.88 -9.89 24.46
C TRP A 94 5.86 -8.43 24.00
N LYS A 95 5.43 -7.52 24.87
CA LYS A 95 5.41 -6.08 24.60
C LYS A 95 6.82 -5.52 24.50
N TRP A 96 7.69 -5.90 25.44
CA TRP A 96 9.09 -5.48 25.44
C TRP A 96 9.92 -6.16 24.33
N HIS A 97 9.60 -7.41 23.98
CA HIS A 97 10.12 -8.08 22.79
C HIS A 97 9.92 -7.25 21.52
N LYS A 98 8.70 -6.74 21.29
CA LYS A 98 8.39 -5.90 20.12
C LYS A 98 9.02 -4.51 20.20
N ARG A 99 9.00 -3.87 21.38
CA ARG A 99 9.63 -2.54 21.59
C ARG A 99 11.12 -2.52 21.28
N PHE A 100 11.84 -3.59 21.63
CA PHE A 100 13.26 -3.75 21.35
C PHE A 100 13.55 -4.35 19.95
N GLY A 101 12.63 -4.17 19.00
CA GLY A 101 12.85 -4.61 17.62
C GLY A 101 13.02 -6.12 17.50
N HIS A 102 12.17 -6.89 18.19
CA HIS A 102 12.17 -8.36 18.13
C HIS A 102 13.41 -9.03 18.76
N LEU A 103 13.96 -8.42 19.82
CA LEU A 103 15.03 -8.99 20.63
C LEU A 103 14.56 -10.29 21.32
N HIS A 104 15.38 -11.34 21.28
CA HIS A 104 15.03 -12.61 21.92
C HIS A 104 14.83 -12.47 23.44
N PHE A 105 13.93 -13.27 24.03
CA PHE A 105 13.59 -13.17 25.46
C PHE A 105 14.81 -13.33 26.38
N ASN A 106 15.76 -14.20 26.05
CA ASN A 106 17.02 -14.30 26.80
C ASN A 106 17.84 -12.99 26.78
N GLY A 107 17.76 -12.22 25.69
CA GLY A 107 18.38 -10.90 25.61
C GLY A 107 17.69 -9.89 26.53
N LEU A 108 16.36 -9.93 26.63
CA LEU A 108 15.61 -9.09 27.58
C LEU A 108 15.89 -9.47 29.03
N ILE A 109 15.97 -10.76 29.34
CA ILE A 109 16.35 -11.27 30.67
C ILE A 109 17.78 -10.85 31.03
N LEU A 110 18.69 -10.84 30.05
CA LEU A 110 20.05 -10.34 30.24
C LEU A 110 20.06 -8.84 30.55
N LEU A 111 19.28 -8.03 29.82
CA LEU A 111 19.16 -6.59 30.08
C LEU A 111 18.56 -6.32 31.47
N GLN A 112 17.58 -7.12 31.89
CA GLN A 112 17.00 -7.05 33.24
C GLN A 112 18.02 -7.42 34.31
N SER A 113 18.68 -8.58 34.19
CA SER A 113 19.63 -9.08 35.20
C SER A 113 20.86 -8.18 35.35
N LYS A 114 21.27 -7.49 34.29
CA LYS A 114 22.36 -6.52 34.31
C LYS A 114 21.92 -5.08 34.58
N ASN A 115 20.63 -4.85 34.84
CA ASN A 115 20.05 -3.53 35.12
C ASN A 115 20.41 -2.48 34.04
N MET A 116 20.42 -2.90 32.78
CA MET A 116 20.88 -2.06 31.65
C MET A 116 19.78 -1.18 31.06
N VAL A 117 18.51 -1.36 31.47
CA VAL A 117 17.36 -0.62 30.96
C VAL A 117 16.47 -0.19 32.13
N HIS A 118 16.29 1.12 32.29
CA HIS A 118 15.40 1.66 33.32
C HIS A 118 13.93 1.38 32.97
N GLY A 119 13.16 0.89 33.95
CA GLY A 119 11.72 0.64 33.80
C GLY A 119 11.35 -0.63 33.04
N LEU A 120 12.30 -1.54 32.80
CA LEU A 120 12.02 -2.87 32.27
C LEU A 120 11.34 -3.73 33.36
N PRO A 121 10.10 -4.22 33.15
CA PRO A 121 9.42 -5.09 34.11
C PRO A 121 10.07 -6.48 34.14
N THR A 122 9.70 -7.31 35.12
CA THR A 122 10.14 -8.71 35.19
C THR A 122 9.69 -9.46 33.93
N ILE A 123 10.64 -9.92 33.14
CA ILE A 123 10.43 -10.69 31.92
C ILE A 123 10.42 -12.17 32.28
N GLU A 124 9.36 -12.86 31.87
CA GLU A 124 9.25 -14.31 32.02
C GLU A 124 10.10 -15.01 30.96
N ASP A 125 10.71 -16.14 31.32
CA ASP A 125 11.41 -17.02 30.38
C ASP A 125 10.39 -17.80 29.54
N LEU A 126 9.83 -17.10 28.55
CA LEU A 126 8.91 -17.66 27.58
C LEU A 126 9.71 -18.46 26.55
N LYS A 127 9.51 -19.78 26.57
CA LYS A 127 10.02 -20.70 25.52
C LYS A 127 9.29 -20.56 24.17
N GLN A 128 8.35 -19.63 24.08
CA GLN A 128 7.59 -19.38 22.86
C GLN A 128 8.47 -18.67 21.83
N VAL A 129 8.31 -19.06 20.57
CA VAL A 129 9.02 -18.44 19.44
C VAL A 129 8.08 -17.47 18.75
N CYS A 130 8.56 -16.25 18.52
CA CYS A 130 7.83 -15.25 17.73
C CYS A 130 7.84 -15.63 16.26
N GLU A 131 6.66 -15.88 15.69
CA GLU A 131 6.47 -16.24 14.28
C GLU A 131 7.13 -15.22 13.33
N ILE A 132 6.97 -13.92 13.60
CA ILE A 132 7.58 -12.83 12.83
C ILE A 132 9.12 -12.91 12.88
N CYS A 133 9.69 -13.24 14.04
CA CYS A 133 11.13 -13.46 14.16
C CYS A 133 11.58 -14.69 13.40
N THR A 134 10.81 -15.78 13.45
CA THR A 134 11.13 -17.01 12.72
C THR A 134 11.18 -16.74 11.24
N ILE A 135 10.19 -16.04 10.69
CA ILE A 135 10.14 -15.68 9.26
C ILE A 135 11.26 -14.69 8.92
N GLY A 136 11.45 -13.64 9.72
CA GLY A 136 12.45 -12.59 9.46
C GLY A 136 13.90 -13.04 9.67
N LYS A 137 14.15 -14.04 10.52
CA LYS A 137 15.47 -14.62 10.80
C LYS A 137 15.67 -15.98 10.13
N GLN A 138 14.70 -16.46 9.37
CA GLN A 138 14.89 -17.64 8.55
C GLN A 138 16.00 -17.33 7.55
N ALA A 139 17.13 -18.05 7.66
CA ALA A 139 18.15 -17.99 6.64
C ALA A 139 17.45 -18.30 5.32
N ARG A 140 17.59 -17.39 4.34
CA ARG A 140 17.09 -17.63 2.99
C ARG A 140 17.57 -19.01 2.58
N LEU A 141 16.64 -19.91 2.28
CA LEU A 141 17.00 -21.26 1.84
C LEU A 141 18.04 -21.12 0.72
N PRO A 142 19.11 -21.94 0.73
CA PRO A 142 20.01 -21.99 -0.41
C PRO A 142 19.17 -22.16 -1.66
N PHE A 143 19.40 -21.33 -2.68
CA PHE A 143 18.74 -21.49 -3.97
C PHE A 143 18.82 -22.95 -4.38
N GLN A 144 17.68 -23.54 -4.77
CA GLN A 144 17.61 -24.95 -5.14
C GLN A 144 18.70 -25.26 -6.18
N LYS A 145 19.75 -25.99 -5.76
CA LYS A 145 20.83 -26.42 -6.64
C LYS A 145 20.28 -27.54 -7.52
N GLY A 146 19.79 -27.19 -8.70
CA GLY A 146 19.32 -28.16 -9.70
C GLY A 146 18.04 -27.77 -10.44
N LEU A 147 17.28 -26.78 -9.95
CA LEU A 147 16.04 -26.32 -10.60
C LEU A 147 16.12 -24.87 -11.11
N SER A 148 17.23 -24.17 -10.88
CA SER A 148 17.45 -22.88 -11.52
C SER A 148 17.78 -23.08 -12.99
N TRP A 149 16.84 -22.69 -13.86
CA TRP A 149 17.16 -22.30 -15.23
C TRP A 149 18.27 -21.25 -15.10
N ARG A 150 19.50 -21.62 -15.47
CA ARG A 150 20.65 -20.72 -15.46
C ARG A 150 20.80 -20.19 -16.87
N ALA A 151 20.87 -18.87 -16.99
CA ALA A 151 21.23 -18.21 -18.23
C ALA A 151 22.61 -18.73 -18.67
N LYS A 152 22.66 -19.37 -19.83
CA LYS A 152 23.86 -19.73 -20.58
C LYS A 152 24.37 -18.54 -21.40
N ALA A 153 23.51 -17.55 -21.68
CA ALA A 153 23.86 -16.30 -22.34
C ALA A 153 23.29 -15.07 -21.60
N PRO A 154 23.92 -13.88 -21.71
CA PRO A 154 23.36 -12.65 -21.17
C PRO A 154 21.90 -12.44 -21.61
N LEU A 155 21.02 -12.08 -20.67
CA LEU A 155 19.58 -11.78 -20.88
C LEU A 155 18.63 -12.98 -21.14
N GLU A 156 19.11 -14.23 -21.14
CA GLU A 156 18.27 -15.41 -21.44
C GLU A 156 17.08 -15.64 -20.47
N LEU A 157 17.19 -15.20 -19.22
CA LEU A 157 16.15 -15.36 -18.19
C LEU A 157 15.26 -14.15 -18.01
N VAL A 158 15.52 -13.09 -18.77
CA VAL A 158 14.77 -11.84 -18.69
C VAL A 158 13.64 -11.94 -19.70
N GLN A 159 12.55 -12.61 -19.31
CA GLN A 159 11.31 -12.55 -20.08
C GLN A 159 10.66 -11.18 -19.86
N ILE A 160 11.08 -10.21 -20.67
CA ILE A 160 10.37 -8.95 -20.81
C ILE A 160 9.37 -9.13 -21.92
N ASP A 161 8.10 -9.07 -21.56
CA ASP A 161 7.05 -8.81 -22.52
C ASP A 161 7.19 -7.35 -22.96
N VAL A 162 7.68 -7.16 -24.19
CA VAL A 162 7.98 -5.85 -24.75
C VAL A 162 6.71 -5.00 -24.88
N GLU A 163 5.58 -5.62 -25.24
CA GLU A 163 4.31 -4.90 -25.41
C GLU A 163 3.78 -4.42 -24.06
N ASN A 164 3.81 -5.30 -23.05
CA ASN A 164 3.44 -4.93 -21.70
C ASN A 164 4.36 -3.84 -21.12
N PHE A 165 5.67 -3.92 -21.35
CA PHE A 165 6.61 -2.89 -20.90
C PHE A 165 6.33 -1.54 -21.57
N VAL A 166 6.17 -1.51 -22.89
CA VAL A 166 5.89 -0.27 -23.63
C VAL A 166 4.52 0.32 -23.25
N SER A 167 3.50 -0.53 -23.07
CA SER A 167 2.15 -0.08 -22.67
C SER A 167 2.07 0.42 -21.23
N SER A 168 3.07 0.13 -20.39
CA SER A 168 3.12 0.62 -19.01
C SER A 168 3.37 2.13 -18.92
N PHE A 169 3.94 2.74 -19.96
CA PHE A 169 4.13 4.19 -20.02
C PHE A 169 2.80 4.90 -20.29
N ARG A 170 2.59 6.04 -19.63
CA ARG A 170 1.35 6.83 -19.68
C ARG A 170 1.55 8.14 -20.46
N PRO A 171 1.53 8.13 -21.81
CA PRO A 171 1.70 9.35 -22.61
C PRO A 171 0.48 10.27 -22.56
N ASP A 172 -0.67 9.75 -22.15
CA ASP A 172 -1.96 10.46 -22.07
C ASP A 172 -1.98 11.64 -21.07
N ILE A 173 -1.01 11.68 -20.14
CA ILE A 173 -0.84 12.80 -19.19
C ILE A 173 0.21 13.82 -19.64
N MET A 174 0.95 13.56 -20.72
CA MET A 174 2.09 14.38 -21.14
C MET A 174 1.70 15.82 -21.45
N GLU A 175 0.63 16.00 -22.25
CA GLU A 175 0.11 17.33 -22.61
C GLU A 175 -0.39 18.11 -21.40
N ALA A 176 -1.07 17.45 -20.46
CA ALA A 176 -1.55 18.08 -19.24
C ALA A 176 -0.39 18.57 -18.35
N VAL A 177 0.66 17.76 -18.19
CA VAL A 177 1.86 18.15 -17.43
C VAL A 177 2.64 19.26 -18.13
N TYR A 178 2.71 19.24 -19.46
CA TYR A 178 3.36 20.30 -20.22
C TYR A 178 2.62 21.64 -20.11
N ALA A 179 1.29 21.64 -20.22
CA ALA A 179 0.45 22.81 -19.99
C ALA A 179 0.59 23.32 -18.55
N TRP A 180 0.67 22.40 -17.57
CA TRP A 180 0.95 22.76 -16.17
C TRP A 180 2.30 23.46 -16.02
N ALA A 181 3.38 22.94 -16.60
CA ALA A 181 4.69 23.58 -16.55
C ALA A 181 4.68 24.99 -17.20
N LYS A 182 3.85 25.20 -18.24
CA LYS A 182 3.65 26.51 -18.88
C LYS A 182 2.84 27.53 -18.08
N GLY A 183 2.27 27.14 -16.94
CA GLY A 183 1.50 28.04 -16.08
C GLY A 183 -0.01 27.97 -16.23
N SER A 184 -0.57 27.01 -16.98
CA SER A 184 -2.02 26.81 -17.07
C SER A 184 -2.65 26.52 -15.71
N LYS A 185 -3.90 26.93 -15.50
CA LYS A 185 -4.61 26.68 -14.25
C LYS A 185 -4.99 25.20 -14.14
N PHE A 186 -5.15 24.71 -12.91
CA PHE A 186 -5.42 23.28 -12.67
C PHE A 186 -6.72 22.81 -13.35
N TYR A 187 -7.78 23.63 -13.38
CA TYR A 187 -9.01 23.23 -14.08
C TYR A 187 -8.83 23.15 -15.61
N GLU A 188 -7.97 23.98 -16.20
CA GLU A 188 -7.72 23.98 -17.64
C GLU A 188 -6.99 22.70 -18.07
N ILE A 189 -6.00 22.26 -17.29
CA ILE A 189 -5.29 21.01 -17.59
C ILE A 189 -6.17 19.78 -17.37
N MET A 190 -7.18 19.87 -16.50
CA MET A 190 -8.16 18.81 -16.28
C MET A 190 -9.14 18.65 -17.44
N GLU A 191 -9.30 19.67 -18.30
CA GLU A 191 -10.07 19.54 -19.55
C GLU A 191 -9.26 18.84 -20.66
N ILE A 192 -7.92 18.84 -20.56
CA ILE A 192 -7.01 18.21 -21.53
C ILE A 192 -6.93 16.69 -21.33
N THR A 193 -7.06 16.21 -20.09
CA THR A 193 -6.88 14.79 -19.74
C THR A 193 -8.14 14.19 -19.14
N GLN A 194 -8.40 12.91 -19.45
CA GLN A 194 -9.53 12.15 -18.85
C GLN A 194 -9.16 11.50 -17.50
N VAL A 195 -7.96 11.76 -16.98
CA VAL A 195 -7.47 11.19 -15.73
C VAL A 195 -8.06 11.94 -14.54
N PHE A 196 -8.44 11.22 -13.48
CA PHE A 196 -8.89 11.83 -12.23
C PHE A 196 -7.87 12.80 -11.61
N GLU A 197 -8.35 13.87 -11.00
CA GLU A 197 -7.57 14.97 -10.43
C GLU A 197 -6.48 14.47 -9.47
N GLY A 198 -6.85 13.57 -8.56
CA GLY A 198 -5.93 13.00 -7.58
C GLY A 198 -4.83 12.15 -8.22
N SER A 199 -5.13 11.48 -9.34
CA SER A 199 -4.14 10.70 -10.09
C SER A 199 -3.15 11.62 -10.81
N LEU A 200 -3.63 12.72 -11.40
CA LEU A 200 -2.78 13.74 -12.02
C LEU A 200 -1.87 14.42 -10.99
N ILE A 201 -2.43 14.82 -9.83
CA ILE A 201 -1.65 15.42 -8.72
C ILE A 201 -0.55 14.47 -8.25
N ARG A 202 -0.87 13.18 -8.02
CA ARG A 202 0.14 12.18 -7.63
C ARG A 202 1.20 11.98 -8.71
N ALA A 203 0.82 11.98 -9.98
CA ALA A 203 1.76 11.83 -11.10
C ALA A 203 2.73 13.02 -11.16
N ILE A 204 2.25 14.26 -11.04
CA ILE A 204 3.11 15.46 -11.04
C ILE A 204 4.04 15.48 -9.82
N ARG A 205 3.55 15.10 -8.63
CA ARG A 205 4.40 14.99 -7.43
C ARG A 205 5.51 13.94 -7.59
N ARG A 206 5.19 12.77 -8.14
CA ARG A 206 6.19 11.73 -8.45
C ARG A 206 7.16 12.18 -9.53
N LEU A 207 6.70 12.95 -10.52
CA LEU A 207 7.57 13.52 -11.54
C LEU A 207 8.58 14.49 -10.91
N GLU A 208 8.17 15.30 -9.94
CA GLU A 208 9.08 16.17 -9.20
C GLU A 208 10.12 15.39 -8.40
N GLU A 209 9.72 14.30 -7.72
CA GLU A 209 10.65 13.40 -7.03
C GLU A 209 11.67 12.77 -7.99
N VAL A 210 11.24 12.35 -9.19
CA VAL A 210 12.13 11.81 -10.23
C VAL A 210 13.08 12.88 -10.74
N LEU A 211 12.61 14.10 -10.99
CA LEU A 211 13.46 15.21 -11.41
C LEU A 211 14.53 15.53 -10.36
N GLN A 212 14.18 15.52 -9.06
CA GLN A 212 15.16 15.67 -7.98
C GLN A 212 16.24 14.57 -8.01
N GLN A 213 15.84 13.32 -8.25
CA GLN A 213 16.80 12.22 -8.38
C GLN A 213 17.71 12.39 -9.60
N LEU A 214 17.16 12.89 -10.72
CA LEU A 214 17.93 13.16 -11.93
C LEU A 214 18.90 14.33 -11.77
N ILE A 215 18.56 15.39 -11.01
CA ILE A 215 19.49 16.47 -10.62
C ILE A 215 20.70 15.88 -9.89
N LEU A 216 20.47 15.02 -8.89
CA LEU A 216 21.55 14.38 -8.13
C LEU A 216 22.43 13.48 -9.01
N ALA A 217 21.82 12.75 -9.95
CA ALA A 217 22.55 11.91 -10.90
C ALA A 217 23.40 12.74 -11.87
N ALA A 218 22.83 13.79 -12.47
CA ALA A 218 23.54 14.70 -13.38
C ALA A 218 24.74 15.37 -12.69
N LYS A 219 24.53 15.85 -11.46
CA LYS A 219 25.58 16.41 -10.60
C LYS A 219 26.71 15.42 -10.32
N SER A 220 26.37 14.16 -10.07
CA SER A 220 27.36 13.10 -9.80
C SER A 220 28.20 12.75 -11.03
N ILE A 221 27.63 12.91 -12.24
CA ILE A 221 28.32 12.68 -13.51
C ILE A 221 29.13 13.92 -13.96
N GLY A 222 28.78 15.11 -13.45
CA GLY A 222 29.38 16.40 -13.84
C GLY A 222 28.70 17.06 -15.04
N GLU A 223 27.47 16.66 -15.37
CA GLU A 223 26.67 17.22 -16.47
C GLU A 223 25.85 18.43 -16.01
N ILE A 224 26.48 19.60 -16.04
CA ILE A 224 25.94 20.85 -15.48
C ILE A 224 24.72 21.36 -16.27
N GLU A 225 24.73 21.22 -17.61
CA GLU A 225 23.60 21.66 -18.43
C GLU A 225 22.32 20.89 -18.12
N LEU A 226 22.47 19.58 -17.88
CA LEU A 226 21.36 18.70 -17.57
C LEU A 226 20.86 18.93 -16.15
N GLU A 227 21.77 19.14 -15.19
CA GLU A 227 21.45 19.58 -13.82
C GLU A 227 20.57 20.83 -13.85
N SER A 228 21.01 21.88 -14.54
CA SER A 228 20.27 23.15 -14.65
C SER A 228 18.90 22.98 -15.32
N LYS A 229 18.80 22.18 -16.39
CA LYS A 229 17.50 21.91 -17.05
C LYS A 229 16.50 21.22 -16.13
N PHE A 230 16.96 20.30 -15.28
CA PHE A 230 16.08 19.63 -14.33
C PHE A 230 15.67 20.54 -13.17
N GLU A 231 16.58 21.40 -12.69
CA GLU A 231 16.25 22.42 -11.68
C GLU A 231 15.18 23.39 -12.19
N ASP A 232 15.32 23.87 -13.43
CA ASP A 232 14.34 24.71 -14.09
C ASP A 232 12.98 24.00 -14.19
N ALA A 233 12.97 22.74 -14.65
CA ALA A 233 11.75 21.94 -14.76
C ALA A 233 11.03 21.78 -13.41
N VAL A 234 11.77 21.52 -12.32
CA VAL A 234 11.20 21.44 -10.95
C VAL A 234 10.54 22.76 -10.57
N SER A 235 11.20 23.89 -10.84
CA SER A 235 10.66 25.22 -10.51
C SER A 235 9.34 25.53 -11.24
N MET A 236 9.19 25.04 -12.48
CA MET A 236 7.99 25.27 -13.30
C MET A 236 6.79 24.44 -12.84
N ILE A 237 7.02 23.21 -12.35
CA ILE A 237 5.93 22.32 -11.93
C ILE A 237 5.52 22.50 -10.46
N LYS A 238 6.44 22.98 -9.61
CA LYS A 238 6.26 23.05 -8.15
C LYS A 238 5.46 24.28 -7.71
N ARG A 239 4.15 24.26 -7.94
CA ARG A 239 3.25 25.37 -7.59
C ARG A 239 1.85 24.94 -7.16
N ASP A 240 1.14 25.87 -6.52
CA ASP A 240 -0.30 25.82 -6.23
C ASP A 240 -0.81 24.51 -5.59
N ILE A 241 -2.03 24.09 -5.96
CA ILE A 241 -2.80 22.99 -5.38
C ILE A 241 -2.08 21.64 -5.44
N VAL A 242 -1.20 21.42 -6.43
CA VAL A 242 -0.47 20.17 -6.59
C VAL A 242 0.53 19.96 -5.45
N PHE A 243 1.06 21.05 -4.88
CA PHE A 243 2.05 21.05 -3.80
C PHE A 243 1.54 21.70 -2.52
N ALA A 244 0.22 21.87 -2.39
CA ALA A 244 -0.38 22.35 -1.15
C ALA A 244 -0.08 21.38 0.02
N ALA A 245 0.20 21.94 1.19
CA ALA A 245 0.51 21.17 2.39
C ALA A 245 -0.67 20.26 2.77
N SER A 246 -0.34 19.07 3.27
CA SER A 246 -1.34 18.15 3.83
C SER A 246 -1.97 18.76 5.08
N LEU A 247 -3.26 18.46 5.30
CA LEU A 247 -3.99 18.83 6.52
C LEU A 247 -3.53 18.04 7.77
N TYR A 248 -2.69 17.02 7.58
CA TYR A 248 -2.24 16.09 8.62
C TYR A 248 -0.72 16.15 8.85
N LEU A 249 -0.16 17.37 8.92
CA LEU A 249 1.20 17.56 9.42
C LEU A 249 1.34 17.07 10.86
#